data_AF-A0A399X4X5-F1
#
_entry.id   AF-A0A399X4X5-F1
#
_cell.length_a   1.000
_cell.length_b   1.000
_cell.length_c   1.000
_cell.angle_alpha   90.00
_cell.angle_beta   90.00
_cell.angle_gamma   90.00
#
_symmetry.space_group_name_H-M   'P 1'
#
loop_
_entity.id
_entity.type
_entity.pdbx_description
1 polymer ?
#
loop_
_entity_poly.entity_id
_entity_poly.type
_entity_poly.pdbx_seq_one_letter_code
_entity_poly.pdbx_strand_id
1 'polypeptide(L)'
;MPRTLLAGLAGGAVLNLVMVFTFRLVGFGWNGGGILLNPSVQSQKLITVWTRMEPLPLVVTRPAPIITGLMLFGMGHAVIYRWLSPSWPPGCMARAIRLAALIFFLSFVFWEFFTPFNQFGEPFLLIALELVFWAIIALSEACTIACILEVRTTHTRTSD
;
A
#
# COMPACT_ATOMS: atom_id res chain seq x y z
N MET A 1 -10.93 -19.59 7.83
CA MET A 1 -9.50 -19.55 7.43
C MET A 1 -9.29 -19.49 5.92
N PRO A 2 -9.78 -20.41 5.07
CA PRO A 2 -9.47 -20.39 3.63
C PRO A 2 -9.90 -19.09 2.93
N ARG A 3 -11.07 -18.57 3.29
CA ARG A 3 -11.59 -17.29 2.78
C ARG A 3 -10.77 -16.07 3.22
N THR A 4 -10.17 -16.11 4.40
CA THR A 4 -9.24 -15.07 4.89
C THR A 4 -7.95 -15.08 4.10
N LEU A 5 -7.41 -16.27 3.82
CA LEU A 5 -6.21 -16.42 2.98
C LEU A 5 -6.48 -15.94 1.55
N LEU A 6 -7.63 -16.32 0.97
CA LEU A 6 -8.05 -15.83 -0.35
C LEU A 6 -8.18 -14.30 -0.38
N ALA A 7 -8.85 -13.71 0.61
CA ALA A 7 -8.98 -12.26 0.73
C ALA A 7 -7.62 -11.58 0.83
N GLY A 8 -6.70 -12.15 1.61
CA GLY A 8 -5.36 -11.62 1.78
C GLY A 8 -4.48 -11.75 0.53
N LEU A 9 -4.55 -12.87 -0.18
CA LEU A 9 -3.85 -13.04 -1.45
C LEU A 9 -4.38 -12.07 -2.52
N ALA A 10 -5.70 -11.90 -2.61
CA ALA A 10 -6.31 -10.93 -3.51
C ALA A 10 -5.94 -9.49 -3.12
N GLY A 11 -5.97 -9.16 -1.82
CA GLY A 11 -5.54 -7.87 -1.29
C GLY A 11 -4.08 -7.57 -1.63
N GLY A 12 -3.18 -8.51 -1.38
CA GLY A 12 -1.75 -8.38 -1.71
C GLY A 12 -1.49 -8.27 -3.22
N ALA A 13 -2.28 -8.96 -4.05
CA ALA A 13 -2.19 -8.83 -5.51
C ALA A 13 -2.63 -7.44 -5.98
N VAL A 14 -3.73 -6.92 -5.45
CA VAL A 14 -4.21 -5.56 -5.73
C VAL A 14 -3.21 -4.52 -5.22
N LEU A 15 -2.65 -4.70 -4.02
CA LEU A 15 -1.60 -3.84 -3.47
C LEU A 15 -0.44 -3.72 -4.48
N ASN A 16 0.11 -4.86 -4.93
CA ASN A 16 1.19 -4.89 -5.92
C ASN A 16 0.79 -4.20 -7.24
N LEU A 17 -0.40 -4.51 -7.77
CA LEU A 17 -0.89 -3.95 -9.03
C LEU A 17 -1.03 -2.42 -8.94
N VAL A 18 -1.60 -1.91 -7.84
CA VAL A 18 -1.80 -0.49 -7.64
C VAL A 18 -0.47 0.23 -7.43
N MET A 19 0.49 -0.37 -6.73
CA MET A 19 1.86 0.16 -6.69
C MET A 19 2.52 0.27 -8.07
N VAL A 20 2.25 -0.69 -8.96
CA VAL A 20 2.75 -0.60 -10.34
C VAL A 20 2.14 0.61 -11.04
N PHE A 21 0.84 0.85 -10.89
CA PHE A 21 0.19 2.01 -11.50
C PHE A 21 0.61 3.35 -10.88
N THR A 22 0.83 3.40 -9.57
CA THR A 22 1.22 4.64 -8.88
C THR A 22 2.72 4.87 -8.96
N PHE A 23 3.50 4.11 -8.19
CA PHE A 23 4.95 4.30 -8.08
C PHE A 23 5.67 3.91 -9.35
N ARG A 24 5.39 2.76 -9.97
CA ARG A 24 6.21 2.34 -11.13
C ARG A 24 5.89 3.11 -12.40
N LEU A 25 4.61 3.27 -12.73
CA LEU A 25 4.17 3.90 -13.98
C LEU A 25 4.25 5.43 -13.92
N VAL A 26 3.71 6.04 -12.86
CA VAL A 26 3.63 7.52 -12.73
C VAL A 26 4.83 8.08 -11.98
N GLY A 27 5.16 7.49 -10.82
CA GLY A 27 6.18 8.00 -9.91
C GLY A 27 7.60 7.93 -10.46
N PHE A 28 8.14 6.72 -10.61
CA PHE A 28 9.49 6.45 -11.08
C PHE A 28 9.57 6.39 -12.61
N GLY A 29 8.49 5.97 -13.28
CA GLY A 29 8.46 5.69 -14.72
C GLY A 29 9.26 4.43 -15.09
N TRP A 30 8.96 3.81 -16.24
CA TRP A 30 9.63 2.57 -16.67
C TRP A 30 11.13 2.72 -16.88
N ASN A 31 11.53 3.88 -17.41
CA ASN A 31 12.93 4.22 -17.73
C ASN A 31 13.52 5.27 -16.76
N GLY A 32 12.91 5.48 -15.58
CA GLY A 32 13.44 6.43 -14.58
C GLY A 32 13.10 7.91 -14.85
N GLY A 33 12.18 8.20 -15.76
CA GLY A 33 11.76 9.56 -16.13
C GLY A 33 10.46 10.03 -15.46
N GLY A 34 9.96 9.33 -14.45
CA GLY A 34 8.73 9.71 -13.75
C GLY A 34 8.94 10.93 -12.84
N ILE A 35 7.82 11.48 -12.35
CA ILE A 35 7.81 12.71 -11.54
C ILE A 35 8.65 12.63 -10.27
N LEU A 36 8.71 11.45 -9.62
CA LEU A 36 9.46 11.20 -8.40
C LEU A 36 10.96 11.00 -8.63
N LEU A 37 11.43 10.97 -9.89
CA LEU A 37 12.86 10.93 -10.24
C LEU A 37 13.31 12.10 -11.11
N ASN A 38 12.44 13.08 -11.35
CA ASN A 38 12.78 14.22 -12.19
C ASN A 38 13.81 15.13 -11.47
N PRO A 39 15.05 15.26 -11.99
CA PRO A 39 16.11 16.03 -11.34
C PRO A 39 15.84 17.54 -11.20
N SER A 40 14.89 18.09 -11.97
CA SER A 40 14.54 19.51 -11.88
C SER A 40 13.64 19.84 -10.69
N VAL A 41 12.94 18.85 -10.14
CA VAL A 41 11.96 19.05 -9.05
C VAL A 41 12.22 18.17 -7.84
N GLN A 42 12.99 17.09 -7.95
CA GLN A 42 13.24 16.14 -6.85
C GLN A 42 14.61 16.33 -6.20
N SER A 43 14.72 15.91 -4.94
CA SER A 43 15.98 15.85 -4.19
C SER A 43 17.06 15.04 -4.90
N GLN A 44 18.24 15.63 -5.03
CA GLN A 44 19.42 14.93 -5.54
C GLN A 44 19.82 13.76 -4.66
N LYS A 45 19.55 13.82 -3.35
CA LYS A 45 19.85 12.71 -2.44
C LYS A 45 18.98 11.50 -2.75
N LEU A 46 17.67 11.69 -2.95
CA LEU A 46 16.77 10.62 -3.36
C LEU A 46 17.23 10.01 -4.68
N ILE A 47 17.42 10.84 -5.71
CA ILE A 47 17.84 10.36 -7.04
C ILE A 47 19.13 9.55 -6.94
N THR A 48 20.11 10.04 -6.18
CA THR A 48 21.39 9.36 -6.01
C THR A 48 21.22 7.99 -5.35
N VAL A 49 20.44 7.90 -4.26
CA VAL A 49 20.16 6.62 -3.57
C VAL A 49 19.46 5.62 -4.49
N TRP A 50 18.51 6.09 -5.29
CA TRP A 50 17.70 5.21 -6.16
C TRP A 50 18.40 4.79 -7.46
N THR A 51 19.37 5.57 -7.96
CA THR A 51 19.89 5.39 -9.33
C THR A 51 21.40 5.31 -9.46
N ARG A 52 22.17 5.72 -8.44
CA ARG A 52 23.64 5.86 -8.55
C ARG A 52 24.42 5.18 -7.42
N MET A 53 23.90 5.19 -6.20
CA MET A 53 24.60 4.66 -5.04
C MET A 53 24.57 3.13 -5.05
N GLU A 54 25.74 2.51 -5.19
CA GLU A 54 25.85 1.06 -5.16
C GLU A 54 26.02 0.52 -3.71
N PRO A 55 25.39 -0.62 -3.38
CA PRO A 55 24.47 -1.39 -4.22
C PRO A 55 23.13 -0.68 -4.37
N LEU A 56 22.57 -0.72 -5.59
CA LEU A 56 21.24 -0.16 -5.85
C LEU A 56 20.18 -0.85 -4.97
N PRO A 57 19.09 -0.14 -4.62
CA PRO A 57 18.01 -0.71 -3.82
C PRO A 57 17.50 -2.03 -4.40
N LEU A 58 17.26 -3.03 -3.54
CA LEU A 58 16.81 -4.35 -3.97
C LEU A 58 15.50 -4.31 -4.75
N VAL A 59 14.62 -3.36 -4.47
CA VAL A 59 13.38 -3.15 -5.24
C VAL A 59 13.64 -2.91 -6.73
N VAL A 60 14.80 -2.32 -7.07
CA VAL A 60 15.20 -2.03 -8.45
C VAL A 60 15.86 -3.25 -9.08
N THR A 61 16.80 -3.88 -8.37
CA THR A 61 17.66 -4.94 -8.93
C THR A 61 17.07 -6.34 -8.83
N ARG A 62 16.24 -6.61 -7.81
CA ARG A 62 15.59 -7.89 -7.54
C ARG A 62 14.20 -7.61 -6.94
N PRO A 63 13.16 -7.33 -7.75
CA PRO A 63 11.86 -6.92 -7.22
C PRO A 63 11.07 -8.05 -6.52
N ALA A 64 11.41 -9.32 -6.79
CA ALA A 64 10.68 -10.48 -6.28
C ALA A 64 10.47 -10.49 -4.75
N PRO A 65 11.47 -10.23 -3.89
CA PRO A 65 11.29 -10.21 -2.44
C PRO A 65 10.27 -9.18 -1.98
N ILE A 66 10.20 -8.00 -2.62
CA ILE A 66 9.20 -6.99 -2.26
C ILE A 66 7.81 -7.42 -2.71
N ILE A 67 7.67 -7.95 -3.93
CA ILE A 67 6.39 -8.47 -4.40
C ILE A 67 5.88 -9.56 -3.45
N THR A 68 6.74 -10.51 -3.09
CA THR A 68 6.42 -11.57 -2.13
C THR A 68 6.09 -11.02 -0.75
N GLY A 69 6.88 -10.07 -0.25
CA GLY A 69 6.64 -9.41 1.04
C GLY A 69 5.25 -8.76 1.08
N LEU A 70 4.85 -8.07 0.02
CA LEU A 70 3.55 -7.41 -0.06
C LEU A 70 2.37 -8.37 -0.20
N MET A 71 2.58 -9.53 -0.84
CA MET A 71 1.61 -10.63 -0.79
C MET A 71 1.40 -11.12 0.64
N LEU A 72 2.49 -11.27 1.42
CA LEU A 72 2.42 -11.67 2.82
C LEU A 72 1.77 -10.58 3.70
N PHE A 73 2.04 -9.30 3.44
CA PHE A 73 1.34 -8.19 4.10
C PHE A 73 -0.17 -8.25 3.85
N GLY A 74 -0.61 -8.48 2.60
CA GLY A 74 -2.03 -8.66 2.30
C GLY A 74 -2.68 -9.79 3.10
N MET A 75 -1.98 -10.91 3.28
CA MET A 75 -2.43 -11.99 4.15
C MET A 75 -2.53 -11.56 5.62
N GLY A 76 -1.52 -10.84 6.13
CA GLY A 76 -1.52 -10.28 7.48
C GLY A 76 -2.68 -9.30 7.70
N HIS A 77 -2.90 -8.38 6.77
CA HIS A 77 -3.99 -7.40 6.80
C HIS A 77 -5.36 -8.08 6.78
N ALA A 78 -5.55 -9.18 6.04
CA ALA A 78 -6.80 -9.94 6.07
C ALA A 78 -7.05 -10.62 7.43
N VAL A 79 -6.00 -11.09 8.10
CA VAL A 79 -6.09 -11.62 9.47
C VAL A 79 -6.45 -10.51 10.46
N ILE A 80 -5.79 -9.37 10.39
CA ILE A 80 -6.08 -8.18 11.21
C ILE A 80 -7.53 -7.73 11.00
N TYR A 81 -7.97 -7.64 9.74
CA TYR A 81 -9.35 -7.29 9.41
C TYR A 81 -10.34 -8.23 10.07
N ARG A 82 -10.12 -9.55 9.96
CA ARG A 82 -11.02 -10.54 10.56
C ARG A 82 -11.06 -10.43 12.09
N TRP A 83 -9.95 -10.06 12.71
CA TRP A 83 -9.86 -9.91 14.16
C TRP A 83 -10.56 -8.64 14.64
N LEU A 84 -10.40 -7.51 13.94
CA LEU A 84 -10.91 -6.21 14.38
C LEU A 84 -12.32 -5.88 13.86
N SER A 85 -12.73 -6.42 12.72
CA SER A 85 -14.01 -6.07 12.09
C SER A 85 -15.25 -6.33 12.94
N PRO A 86 -15.32 -7.33 13.85
CA PRO A 86 -16.48 -7.49 14.74
C PRO A 86 -16.72 -6.27 15.64
N SER A 87 -15.69 -5.50 15.96
CA SER A 87 -15.77 -4.28 16.78
C SER A 87 -16.03 -3.01 15.95
N TRP A 88 -16.10 -3.12 14.62
CA TRP A 88 -16.36 -1.99 13.73
C TRP A 88 -17.83 -1.96 13.29
N PRO A 89 -18.38 -0.76 12.99
CA PRO A 89 -19.71 -0.63 12.41
C PRO A 89 -19.89 -1.54 11.19
N PRO A 90 -21.09 -2.11 11.02
CA PRO A 90 -21.36 -2.97 9.88
C PRO A 90 -21.29 -2.16 8.57
N GLY A 91 -20.98 -2.85 7.48
CA GLY A 91 -20.91 -2.27 6.14
C GLY A 91 -19.52 -2.38 5.53
N CYS A 92 -19.48 -2.86 4.29
CA CYS A 92 -18.22 -3.12 3.58
C CYS A 92 -17.34 -1.86 3.49
N MET A 93 -17.90 -0.74 3.03
CA MET A 93 -17.16 0.52 2.88
C MET A 93 -16.69 1.07 4.23
N ALA A 94 -17.56 1.03 5.26
CA ALA A 94 -17.22 1.52 6.60
C ALA A 94 -16.04 0.76 7.22
N ARG A 95 -15.97 -0.56 7.00
CA ARG A 95 -14.87 -1.41 7.46
C ARG A 95 -13.63 -1.28 6.58
N ALA A 96 -13.79 -1.13 5.26
CA ALA A 96 -12.69 -0.88 4.33
C ALA A 96 -11.94 0.41 4.66
N ILE A 97 -12.66 1.52 4.88
CA ILE A 97 -12.05 2.81 5.25
C ILE A 97 -11.27 2.70 6.57
N ARG A 98 -11.78 1.96 7.57
CA ARG A 98 -11.08 1.76 8.85
C ARG A 98 -9.79 0.95 8.69
N LEU A 99 -9.85 -0.14 7.92
CA LEU A 99 -8.66 -0.91 7.61
C LEU A 99 -7.65 -0.08 6.80
N ALA A 100 -8.10 0.65 5.79
CA ALA A 100 -7.26 1.52 4.98
C ALA A 100 -6.57 2.59 5.85
N ALA A 101 -7.31 3.22 6.76
CA ALA A 101 -6.76 4.20 7.70
C ALA A 101 -5.70 3.57 8.61
N LEU A 102 -5.92 2.35 9.12
CA LEU A 102 -4.94 1.62 9.92
C LEU A 102 -3.67 1.30 9.12
N ILE A 103 -3.82 0.73 7.92
CA ILE A 103 -2.69 0.40 7.03
C ILE A 103 -1.91 1.67 6.70
N PHE A 104 -2.62 2.74 6.33
CA PHE A 104 -2.02 4.00 5.93
C PHE A 104 -1.23 4.65 7.07
N PHE A 105 -1.86 4.75 8.24
CA PHE A 105 -1.26 5.41 9.40
C PHE A 105 -0.09 4.61 9.97
N LEU A 106 -0.23 3.29 10.14
CA LEU A 106 0.79 2.45 10.76
C LEU A 106 1.94 2.06 9.82
N SER A 107 1.74 2.15 8.51
CA SER A 107 2.80 1.82 7.55
C SER A 107 3.51 3.06 7.03
N PHE A 108 2.78 4.05 6.52
CA PHE A 108 3.38 5.14 5.75
C PHE A 108 3.60 6.39 6.59
N VAL A 109 2.59 6.79 7.36
CA VAL A 109 2.74 7.92 8.29
C VAL A 109 3.74 7.55 9.38
N PHE A 110 3.60 6.36 9.98
CA PHE A 110 4.56 5.89 10.97
C PHE A 110 5.99 5.88 10.42
N TRP A 111 6.22 5.39 9.20
CA TRP A 111 7.55 5.34 8.61
C TRP A 111 8.18 6.73 8.42
N GLU A 112 7.41 7.72 7.95
CA GLU A 112 7.88 9.10 7.76
C GLU A 112 8.28 9.77 9.08
N PHE A 113 7.58 9.46 10.17
CA PHE A 113 7.87 10.02 11.50
C PHE A 113 8.88 9.19 12.31
N PHE A 114 9.03 7.90 12.02
CA PHE A 114 9.97 7.01 12.71
C PHE A 114 11.39 7.13 12.16
N THR A 115 11.51 7.32 10.84
CA THR A 115 12.78 7.70 10.22
C THR A 115 13.06 9.19 10.49
N PRO A 116 14.29 9.69 10.26
CA PRO A 116 14.51 11.13 10.26
C PRO A 116 13.50 11.79 9.32
N PHE A 117 12.62 12.65 9.85
CA PHE A 117 11.54 13.26 9.09
C PHE A 117 12.08 13.92 7.81
N ASN A 118 11.45 13.63 6.67
CA ASN A 118 11.97 13.95 5.34
C ASN A 118 13.42 13.45 5.12
N GLN A 119 13.65 12.15 5.34
CA GLN A 119 14.99 11.54 5.35
C GLN A 119 15.79 11.86 4.08
N PHE A 120 15.12 11.97 2.93
CA PHE A 120 15.74 12.23 1.64
C PHE A 120 15.79 13.71 1.24
N GLY A 121 15.25 14.62 2.06
CA GLY A 121 15.27 16.06 1.78
C GLY A 121 14.42 16.43 0.56
N GLU A 122 13.31 15.73 0.37
CA GLU A 122 12.39 15.91 -0.74
C GLU A 122 11.54 17.17 -0.58
N PRO A 123 11.07 17.77 -1.68
CA PRO A 123 10.08 18.83 -1.61
C PRO A 123 8.76 18.30 -1.03
N PHE A 124 8.15 19.08 -0.14
CA PHE A 124 6.91 18.69 0.54
C PHE A 124 5.77 18.27 -0.42
N LEU A 125 5.67 18.89 -1.60
CA LEU A 125 4.64 18.53 -2.58
C LEU A 125 4.84 17.14 -3.17
N LEU A 126 6.09 16.66 -3.29
CA LEU A 126 6.37 15.31 -3.76
C LEU A 126 6.09 14.29 -2.65
N ILE A 127 6.44 14.58 -1.40
CA ILE A 127 6.05 13.76 -0.24
C ILE A 127 4.52 13.65 -0.16
N ALA A 128 3.80 14.75 -0.34
CA ALA A 128 2.34 14.75 -0.35
C ALA A 128 1.78 13.88 -1.49
N LEU A 129 2.39 13.91 -2.67
CA LEU A 129 2.03 13.03 -3.79
C LEU A 129 2.26 11.55 -3.46
N GLU A 130 3.40 11.22 -2.84
CA GLU A 130 3.69 9.85 -2.39
C GLU A 130 2.67 9.37 -1.35
N LEU A 131 2.28 10.21 -0.39
CA LEU A 131 1.23 9.91 0.57
C LEU A 131 -0.13 9.67 -0.12
N VAL A 132 -0.45 10.40 -1.19
CA VAL A 132 -1.64 10.13 -2.00
C VAL A 132 -1.54 8.76 -2.68
N PHE A 133 -0.39 8.40 -3.26
CA PHE A 133 -0.19 7.07 -3.85
C PHE A 133 -0.39 5.96 -2.81
N TRP A 134 0.18 6.13 -1.62
CA TRP A 134 0.02 5.20 -0.52
C TRP A 134 -1.42 5.09 -0.01
N ALA A 135 -2.16 6.20 0.06
CA ALA A 135 -3.57 6.20 0.43
C ALA A 135 -4.42 5.41 -0.59
N ILE A 136 -4.16 5.57 -1.89
CA ILE A 136 -4.84 4.83 -2.96
C ILE A 136 -4.55 3.32 -2.86
N ILE A 137 -3.30 2.95 -2.59
CA ILE A 137 -2.90 1.55 -2.38
C ILE A 137 -3.64 0.94 -1.18
N ALA A 138 -3.58 1.61 -0.02
CA ALA A 138 -4.22 1.14 1.21
C ALA A 138 -5.74 0.99 1.05
N LEU A 139 -6.38 1.94 0.38
CA LEU A 139 -7.82 1.89 0.12
C LEU A 139 -8.18 0.73 -0.82
N SER A 140 -7.40 0.53 -1.90
CA SER A 140 -7.66 -0.52 -2.88
C SER A 140 -7.51 -1.92 -2.28
N GLU A 141 -6.45 -2.13 -1.49
CA GLU A 141 -6.23 -3.36 -0.74
C GLU A 141 -7.37 -3.59 0.27
N ALA A 142 -7.67 -2.60 1.11
CA ALA A 142 -8.67 -2.72 2.16
C ALA A 142 -10.08 -2.97 1.60
N CYS A 143 -10.45 -2.30 0.51
CA CYS A 143 -11.70 -2.56 -0.21
C CYS A 143 -11.74 -4.00 -0.73
N THR A 144 -10.65 -4.50 -1.31
CA THR A 144 -10.58 -5.88 -1.81
C THR A 144 -10.80 -6.90 -0.69
N ILE A 145 -10.08 -6.73 0.43
CA ILE A 145 -10.21 -7.60 1.61
C ILE A 145 -11.64 -7.53 2.17
N ALA A 146 -12.18 -6.33 2.38
CA ALA A 146 -13.51 -6.13 2.94
C ALA A 146 -14.59 -6.73 2.03
N CYS A 147 -14.56 -6.45 0.73
CA CYS A 147 -15.53 -7.01 -0.23
C CYS A 147 -15.50 -8.54 -0.19
N ILE A 148 -14.32 -9.15 -0.29
CA ILE A 148 -14.22 -10.61 -0.27
C ILE A 148 -14.74 -11.18 1.05
N LEU A 149 -14.46 -10.55 2.20
CA LEU A 149 -14.88 -11.07 3.50
C LEU A 149 -16.35 -10.78 3.86
N GLU A 150 -16.98 -9.76 3.27
CA GLU A 150 -18.35 -9.34 3.56
C GLU A 150 -19.42 -9.93 2.62
N VAL A 151 -19.04 -10.45 1.44
CA VAL A 151 -19.98 -11.00 0.41
C VAL A 151 -21.01 -12.04 0.91
N ARG A 152 -20.85 -12.65 2.09
CA ARG A 152 -21.83 -13.61 2.65
C ARG A 152 -22.51 -13.18 3.94
N THR A 153 -22.04 -12.15 4.64
CA THR A 153 -22.70 -11.66 5.87
C THR A 153 -24.07 -11.04 5.57
N THR A 154 -24.30 -10.58 4.33
CA THR A 154 -25.58 -10.04 3.86
C THR A 154 -26.59 -11.11 3.45
N HIS A 155 -26.15 -12.30 3.03
CA HIS A 155 -27.06 -13.33 2.49
C HIS A 155 -27.80 -14.14 3.55
N THR A 156 -27.34 -14.12 4.80
CA THR A 156 -27.98 -14.82 5.94
C THR A 156 -28.92 -13.93 6.76
N ARG A 157 -29.06 -12.65 6.41
CA ARG A 157 -29.85 -11.68 7.19
C ARG A 157 -31.19 -11.28 6.55
N THR A 158 -31.53 -11.88 5.41
CA THR A 158 -32.80 -11.65 4.69
C THR A 158 -33.77 -12.81 4.83
N SER A 159 -33.54 -13.71 5.78
CA SER A 159 -34.34 -14.93 6.00
C SER A 159 -34.85 -15.08 7.43
N ASP A 160 -34.86 -13.98 8.20
CA ASP A 160 -35.52 -13.88 9.52
C ASP A 160 -36.58 -12.76 9.47
#